data_AF-A0A2T2VL67-F1
#
_entry.id   AF-A0A2T2VL67-F1
#
_cell.length_a   1.000
_cell.length_b   1.000
_cell.length_c   1.000
_cell.angle_alpha   90.00
_cell.angle_beta   90.00
_cell.angle_gamma   90.00
#
_symmetry.space_group_name_H-M   'P 1'
#
loop_
_entity.id
_entity.type
_entity.pdbx_description
1 polymer ?
#
loop_
_entity_poly.entity_id
_entity_poly.type
_entity_poly.pdbx_seq_one_letter_code
_entity_poly.pdbx_strand_id
1 'polypeptide(L)'
;MIQNIQQLKQGNRVTVREHTFNQPGIKPKEKTIHPSPILLIEGLFLYYFAAVAKELDVKIFMDAREDIRFSRRLKRDKEKRGIHENTIL
;
A
#
# COMPACT_ATOMS: atom_id res chain seq x y z
N MET A 1 8.54 5.75 -8.41
CA MET A 1 8.34 5.90 -6.94
C MET A 1 9.39 6.83 -6.32
N ILE A 2 10.68 6.48 -6.31
CA ILE A 2 11.74 7.30 -5.67
C ILE A 2 11.74 8.75 -6.18
N GLN A 3 11.74 8.93 -7.50
CA GLN A 3 11.66 10.27 -8.11
C GLN A 3 10.43 11.06 -7.64
N ASN A 4 9.29 10.40 -7.43
CA ASN A 4 8.08 11.05 -6.96
C ASN A 4 8.22 11.50 -5.50
N ILE A 5 8.83 10.65 -4.65
CA ILE A 5 9.12 10.99 -3.25
C ILE A 5 10.06 12.21 -3.19
N GLN A 6 11.12 12.21 -3.99
CA GLN A 6 12.08 13.31 -4.07
C GLN A 6 11.42 14.62 -4.55
N GLN A 7 10.57 14.55 -5.58
CA GLN A 7 9.80 15.70 -6.05
C GLN A 7 8.88 16.26 -4.96
N LEU A 8 8.16 15.39 -4.24
CA LEU A 8 7.29 15.81 -3.14
C LEU A 8 8.08 16.45 -1.99
N LYS A 9 9.26 15.90 -1.65
CA LYS A 9 10.18 16.48 -0.64
C LYS A 9 10.71 17.85 -1.07
N GLN A 10 10.83 18.11 -2.37
CA GLN A 10 11.23 19.40 -2.93
C GLN A 10 10.06 20.41 -3.08
N GLY A 11 8.84 20.05 -2.65
CA GLY A 11 7.67 20.91 -2.78
C GLY A 11 6.99 20.85 -4.15
N ASN A 12 7.33 19.87 -4.99
CA ASN A 12 6.71 19.67 -6.29
C ASN A 12 5.54 18.69 -6.19
N ARG A 13 4.44 18.98 -6.90
CA ARG A 13 3.34 18.01 -7.09
C ARG A 13 3.75 16.92 -8.07
N VAL A 14 3.18 15.73 -7.91
CA VAL A 14 3.42 14.59 -8.80
C VAL A 14 2.09 13.99 -9.26
N THR A 15 2.02 13.56 -10.52
CA THR A 15 0.86 12.84 -11.06
C THR A 15 1.24 11.37 -11.22
N VAL A 16 0.43 10.48 -10.64
CA VAL A 16 0.62 9.03 -10.70
C VAL A 16 -0.64 8.35 -11.19
N ARG A 17 -0.51 7.29 -11.97
CA ARG A 17 -1.64 6.42 -12.29
C ARG A 17 -1.90 5.48 -11.12
N GLU A 18 -3.16 5.36 -10.73
CA GLU A 18 -3.57 4.40 -9.71
C GLU A 18 -3.39 2.97 -10.20
N HIS A 19 -3.14 2.06 -9.28
CA HIS A 19 -3.12 0.63 -9.58
C HIS A 19 -4.52 0.05 -9.34
N THR A 20 -5.10 -0.63 -10.35
CA THR A 20 -6.50 -1.10 -10.31
C THR A 20 -6.67 -2.53 -9.76
N PHE A 21 -5.59 -3.11 -9.20
CA PHE A 21 -5.60 -4.37 -8.44
C PHE A 21 -6.46 -5.51 -9.05
N ASN A 22 -6.09 -5.97 -10.24
CA ASN A 22 -6.70 -7.12 -10.94
C ASN A 22 -8.22 -7.02 -11.14
N GLN A 23 -8.79 -5.80 -11.19
CA GLN A 23 -10.21 -5.60 -11.52
C GLN A 23 -10.34 -5.40 -13.03
N PRO A 24 -10.76 -6.43 -13.79
CA PRO A 24 -10.89 -6.30 -15.24
C PRO A 24 -11.98 -5.27 -15.54
N GLY A 25 -11.68 -4.28 -16.38
CA GLY A 25 -12.64 -3.25 -16.81
C GLY A 25 -12.52 -1.90 -16.08
N ILE A 26 -11.72 -1.81 -15.00
CA ILE A 26 -11.44 -0.52 -14.37
C ILE A 26 -10.23 0.13 -15.04
N LYS A 27 -10.45 1.33 -15.59
CA LYS A 27 -9.38 2.16 -16.16
C LYS A 27 -8.62 2.87 -15.04
N PRO A 28 -7.28 2.75 -14.98
CA PRO A 28 -6.46 3.53 -14.06
C PRO A 28 -6.71 5.02 -14.22
N LYS A 29 -7.13 5.69 -13.14
CA LYS A 29 -7.20 7.15 -13.08
C LYS A 29 -5.84 7.73 -12.73
N GLU A 30 -5.61 8.94 -13.20
CA GLU A 30 -4.50 9.76 -12.74
C GLU A 30 -4.86 10.46 -11.45
N LYS A 31 -3.96 10.41 -10.48
CA LYS A 31 -4.08 11.06 -9.19
C LYS A 31 -2.90 12.02 -9.03
N THR A 32 -3.23 13.28 -8.78
CA THR A 32 -2.24 14.30 -8.41
C THR A 32 -2.04 14.27 -6.90
N ILE A 33 -0.79 14.16 -6.47
CA ILE A 33 -0.38 14.23 -5.08
C ILE A 33 0.35 15.56 -4.89
N HIS A 34 -0.12 16.34 -3.93
CA HIS A 34 0.51 17.60 -3.54
C HIS A 34 1.54 17.35 -2.42
N PRO A 35 2.61 18.16 -2.36
CA PRO A 35 3.55 18.11 -1.24
C PRO A 35 2.81 18.39 0.07
N SER A 36 3.27 17.73 1.14
CA SER A 36 2.70 17.83 2.48
C SER A 36 3.84 17.78 3.50
N PRO A 37 3.71 18.44 4.67
CA PRO A 37 4.71 18.33 5.74
C PRO A 37 4.98 16.88 6.17
N ILE A 38 3.97 16.01 6.04
CA ILE A 38 4.07 14.58 6.32
C ILE A 38 3.63 13.81 5.07
N LEU A 39 4.52 12.94 4.59
CA LEU A 39 4.24 11.95 3.54
C LEU A 39 4.14 10.57 4.19
N LEU A 40 2.94 9.97 4.17
CA LEU A 40 2.76 8.59 4.58
C LEU A 40 2.95 7.68 3.36
N ILE A 41 3.97 6.82 3.42
CA ILE A 41 4.28 5.86 2.37
C ILE A 41 4.03 4.47 2.95
N GLU A 42 3.11 3.72 2.33
CA GLU A 42 2.75 2.36 2.70
C GLU A 42 3.03 1.40 1.54
N GLY A 43 3.34 0.15 1.87
CA GLY A 43 3.51 -0.91 0.88
C GLY A 43 4.29 -2.11 1.40
N LEU A 44 4.19 -3.22 0.68
CA LEU A 44 4.80 -4.49 1.08
C LEU A 44 6.34 -4.52 0.97
N PHE A 45 6.92 -3.70 0.08
CA PHE A 45 8.34 -3.80 -0.32
C PHE A 45 9.18 -2.55 -0.01
N LEU A 46 8.70 -1.64 0.84
CA LEU A 46 9.38 -0.36 1.10
C LEU A 46 10.80 -0.52 1.62
N TYR A 47 11.06 -1.55 2.43
CA TYR A 47 12.38 -1.80 3.03
C TYR A 47 13.25 -2.75 2.21
N TYR A 48 12.66 -3.47 1.26
CA TYR A 48 13.40 -4.35 0.35
C TYR A 48 14.31 -3.54 -0.59
N PHE A 49 13.77 -2.45 -1.15
CA PHE A 49 14.54 -1.58 -2.04
C PHE A 49 15.29 -0.53 -1.23
N ALA A 50 16.62 -0.70 -1.08
CA ALA A 50 17.47 0.20 -0.32
C ALA A 50 17.33 1.68 -0.71
N ALA A 51 17.12 1.97 -2.01
CA ALA A 51 16.94 3.33 -2.49
C ALA A 51 15.62 3.97 -2.01
N VAL A 52 14.55 3.19 -1.83
CA VAL A 52 13.31 3.68 -1.21
C VAL A 52 13.51 3.85 0.29
N ALA A 53 14.12 2.87 0.95
CA ALA A 53 14.37 2.91 2.39
C ALA A 53 15.26 4.08 2.84
N LYS A 54 16.14 4.59 1.96
CA LYS A 54 16.97 5.78 2.21
C LYS A 54 16.19 7.10 2.21
N GLU A 55 15.02 7.13 1.58
CA GLU A 55 14.19 8.34 1.50
C GLU A 55 13.26 8.52 2.71
N LEU A 56 13.11 7.48 3.54
CA LEU A 56 12.17 7.43 4.67
C LEU A 56 12.85 7.85 5.98
N ASP A 57 12.29 8.86 6.64
CA ASP A 57 12.78 9.37 7.93
C ASP A 57 12.36 8.48 9.10
N VAL A 58 11.11 7.99 9.08
CA VAL A 58 10.54 7.09 10.09
C VAL A 58 10.11 5.80 9.41
N LYS A 59 10.46 4.66 10.02
CA LYS A 59 10.18 3.32 9.50
C LYS A 59 9.39 2.53 10.53
N ILE A 60 8.19 2.12 10.17
CA ILE A 60 7.29 1.29 10.96
C ILE A 60 7.04 0.00 10.19
N PHE A 61 7.50 -1.13 10.74
CA PHE A 61 7.14 -2.45 10.24
C PHE A 61 5.98 -3.01 11.09
N MET A 62 4.88 -3.38 10.43
CA MET A 62 3.78 -4.08 11.09
C MET A 62 3.95 -5.57 10.91
N ASP A 63 4.35 -6.27 11.98
CA ASP A 63 4.29 -7.72 12.05
C ASP A 63 3.04 -8.18 12.79
N ALA A 64 2.41 -9.23 12.29
CA ALA A 64 1.25 -9.84 12.90
C ALA A 64 1.36 -11.36 12.77
N ARG A 65 1.19 -12.05 13.90
CA ARG A 65 1.21 -13.51 13.95
C ARG A 65 0.20 -14.11 12.96
N GLU A 66 0.58 -15.26 12.40
CA GLU A 66 -0.20 -15.93 11.37
C GLU A 66 -1.62 -16.29 11.83
N ASP A 67 -1.76 -16.81 13.05
CA ASP A 67 -3.06 -17.15 13.67
C ASP A 67 -4.01 -15.94 13.74
N ILE A 68 -3.47 -14.77 14.12
CA ILE A 68 -4.22 -13.51 14.17
C ILE A 68 -4.62 -13.07 12.76
N ARG A 69 -3.69 -13.12 11.79
CA ARG A 69 -3.97 -12.75 10.39
C ARG A 69 -5.04 -13.66 9.78
N PHE A 70 -4.94 -14.96 10.00
CA PHE A 70 -5.89 -15.96 9.53
C PHE A 70 -7.27 -15.75 10.13
N SER A 71 -7.38 -15.63 11.46
CA SER A 71 -8.65 -15.39 12.14
C SER A 71 -9.34 -14.10 11.65
N ARG A 72 -8.58 -13.00 11.50
CA ARG A 72 -9.12 -11.74 10.96
C ARG A 72 -9.58 -11.88 9.51
N ARG A 73 -8.82 -12.60 8.68
CA ARG A 73 -9.18 -12.85 7.27
C ARG A 73 -10.45 -13.68 7.18
N LEU A 74 -10.52 -14.77 7.93
CA LEU A 74 -11.67 -15.66 7.98
C LEU A 74 -12.94 -14.92 8.39
N LYS A 75 -12.89 -14.15 9.49
CA LYS A 75 -14.04 -13.36 9.95
C LYS A 75 -14.51 -12.40 8.86
N ARG A 76 -13.59 -11.63 8.26
CA ARG A 76 -13.92 -10.66 7.20
C ARG A 76 -14.50 -11.33 5.96
N ASP A 77 -13.89 -12.41 5.48
CA ASP A 77 -14.29 -13.06 4.23
C ASP A 77 -15.61 -13.82 4.41
N LYS A 78 -15.88 -14.37 5.60
CA LYS A 78 -17.21 -14.91 5.97
C LYS A 78 -18.27 -13.81 5.98
N GLU A 79 -18.04 -12.71 6.69
CA GLU A 79 -19.03 -11.63 6.87
C GLU A 79 -19.28 -10.81 5.59
N LYS A 80 -18.25 -10.54 4.79
CA LYS A 80 -18.34 -9.61 3.64
C LYS A 80 -18.45 -10.29 2.27
N ARG A 81 -18.06 -11.57 2.17
CA ARG A 81 -17.93 -12.26 0.88
C ARG A 81 -18.62 -13.63 0.84
N GLY A 82 -19.15 -14.12 1.98
CA GLY A 82 -19.80 -15.43 2.07
C GLY A 82 -18.84 -16.61 1.88
N ILE A 83 -17.53 -16.40 2.06
CA ILE A 83 -16.51 -17.45 1.86
C ILE A 83 -16.27 -18.20 3.18
N HIS A 84 -16.32 -19.54 3.14
CA HIS A 84 -16.12 -20.41 4.29
C HIS A 84 -14.66 -20.93 4.39
N GLU A 85 -14.28 -21.46 5.56
CA GLU A 85 -12.90 -21.83 5.95
C GLU A 85 -12.14 -22.64 4.89
N ASN A 86 -12.79 -23.63 4.27
CA ASN A 86 -12.16 -24.57 3.32
C ASN A 86 -11.67 -23.92 2.01
N THR A 87 -11.96 -22.65 1.76
CA THR A 87 -11.54 -21.92 0.55
C THR A 87 -10.49 -20.84 0.85
N ILE A 88 -10.14 -20.64 2.13
CA ILE A 88 -9.26 -19.56 2.60
C ILE A 88 -7.82 -20.05 2.83
N LEU A 89 -7.66 -21.35 3.10
CA LEU A 89 -6.40 -22.09 3.06
C LEU A 89 -6.05 -22.46 1.62
#